data_AF-A0A524R1Z4-F1
#
_entry.id   AF-A0A524R1Z4-F1
#
_cell.length_a   1.000
_cell.length_b   1.000
_cell.length_c   1.000
_cell.angle_alpha   90.00
_cell.angle_beta   90.00
_cell.angle_gamma   90.00
#
_symmetry.space_group_name_H-M   'P 1'
#
loop_
_entity.id
_entity.type
_entity.pdbx_description
1 polymer ?
#
loop_
_entity_poly.entity_id
_entity_poly.type
_entity_poly.pdbx_seq_one_letter_code
_entity_poly.pdbx_strand_id
1 'polypeptide(L)'
;MPTRRQFLEASSLAVAGAAATPLMAQGRPREEQAPGNLPPAIAALQSQEARMRPITTEERRGRIARARELMGHLDMDALMLMGGTSLRYFTDISWGGGERTFAVLIPREGTPFLVCPAFERDRAMEQVAAGPLKADTEIMTWQEDDSPYRLIADGLRGRGVATG
;
A
#
# COMPACT_ATOMS: atom_id res chain seq x y z
N MET A 1 1.50 -20.59 -2.08
CA MET A 1 2.76 -19.88 -1.77
C MET A 1 3.08 -20.14 -0.30
N PRO A 2 4.31 -20.55 0.05
CA PRO A 2 4.69 -20.72 1.45
C PRO A 2 4.56 -19.38 2.18
N THR A 3 4.08 -19.42 3.42
CA THR A 3 3.97 -18.22 4.26
C THR A 3 5.37 -17.72 4.64
N ARG A 4 5.51 -16.42 4.95
CA ARG A 4 6.79 -15.83 5.41
C ARG A 4 7.40 -16.60 6.59
N ARG A 5 6.55 -17.19 7.44
CA ARG A 5 6.93 -18.02 8.57
C ARG A 5 7.56 -19.35 8.13
N GLN A 6 6.94 -20.05 7.19
CA GLN A 6 7.47 -21.31 6.64
C GLN A 6 8.80 -21.12 5.90
N PHE A 7 8.99 -19.97 5.26
CA PHE A 7 10.26 -19.64 4.59
C PHE A 7 11.42 -19.44 5.59
N LEU A 8 11.16 -18.76 6.71
CA LEU A 8 12.14 -18.56 7.78
C LEU A 8 12.46 -19.86 8.54
N GLU A 9 11.46 -20.70 8.76
CA GLU A 9 11.67 -22.03 9.37
C GLU A 9 12.49 -22.95 8.45
N ALA A 10 12.37 -22.83 7.13
CA ALA A 10 13.14 -23.64 6.17
C ALA A 10 14.58 -23.16 5.95
N SER A 11 14.90 -21.89 6.23
CA SER A 11 16.22 -21.31 5.98
C SER A 11 17.26 -21.58 7.09
N SER A 12 16.84 -22.14 8.22
CA SER A 12 17.74 -22.56 9.31
C SER A 12 18.50 -23.88 9.05
N LEU A 13 18.15 -24.62 7.98
CA LEU A 13 18.73 -25.93 7.67
C LEU A 13 19.97 -25.91 6.75
N ALA A 14 20.49 -24.75 6.35
CA ALA A 14 21.50 -24.63 5.29
C ALA A 14 22.91 -24.18 5.73
N VAL A 15 23.30 -24.31 7.01
CA VAL A 15 24.68 -24.03 7.45
C VAL A 15 25.28 -25.24 8.17
N ALA A 16 25.68 -26.24 7.39
CA ALA A 16 26.55 -27.32 7.85
C ALA A 16 27.75 -27.42 6.89
N GLY A 17 28.83 -26.69 7.20
CA GLY A 17 30.10 -26.85 6.49
C GLY A 17 31.06 -25.67 6.54
N ALA A 18 31.71 -25.44 7.68
CA ALA A 18 33.10 -24.98 7.77
C ALA A 18 33.52 -24.91 9.25
N ALA A 19 34.60 -25.61 9.59
CA ALA A 19 35.17 -25.62 10.92
C ALA A 19 35.82 -24.25 11.25
N ALA A 20 35.17 -23.47 12.11
CA ALA A 20 35.78 -22.36 12.80
C ALA A 20 35.37 -22.46 14.27
N THR A 21 36.34 -22.57 15.17
CA THR A 21 36.15 -22.56 16.63
C THR A 21 35.44 -21.27 17.03
N PRO A 22 34.18 -21.31 17.51
CA PRO A 22 33.54 -20.12 18.03
C PRO A 22 34.07 -19.89 19.45
N LEU A 23 34.66 -18.71 19.66
CA LEU A 23 34.83 -18.08 20.95
C LEU A 23 33.45 -18.08 21.64
N MET A 24 33.29 -18.89 22.68
CA MET A 24 32.04 -19.01 23.43
C MET A 24 31.78 -17.70 24.19
N ALA A 25 31.17 -16.74 23.53
CA ALA A 25 30.39 -15.73 24.21
C ALA A 25 29.30 -16.49 24.97
N GLN A 26 29.33 -16.41 26.30
CA GLN A 26 28.31 -16.93 27.21
C GLN A 26 27.00 -16.14 27.01
N GLY A 27 26.41 -16.22 25.82
CA GLY A 27 25.00 -16.00 25.64
C GLY A 27 24.32 -17.14 26.37
N ARG A 28 23.64 -16.83 27.48
CA ARG A 28 22.74 -17.79 28.13
C ARG A 28 21.97 -18.49 27.01
N PRO A 29 21.89 -19.83 27.00
CA PRO A 29 21.00 -20.51 26.08
C PRO A 29 19.65 -19.83 26.25
N ARG A 30 19.16 -19.21 25.16
CA ARG A 30 17.78 -18.74 25.13
C ARG A 30 17.01 -20.04 25.26
N GLU A 31 16.52 -20.31 26.47
CA GLU A 31 15.51 -21.34 26.70
C GLU A 31 14.47 -21.10 25.61
N GLU A 32 14.43 -22.01 24.65
CA GLU A 32 13.27 -22.24 23.84
C GLU A 32 12.19 -22.51 24.88
N GLN A 33 11.41 -21.48 25.21
CA GLN A 33 10.28 -21.61 26.09
C GLN A 33 9.38 -22.65 25.42
N ALA A 34 9.48 -23.90 25.87
CA ALA A 34 8.47 -24.92 25.66
C ALA A 34 7.13 -24.21 25.83
N PRO A 35 6.17 -24.32 24.89
CA PRO A 35 5.06 -23.39 24.73
C PRO A 35 4.51 -23.05 26.10
N GLY A 36 4.96 -21.90 26.63
CA GLY A 36 4.78 -21.59 28.03
C GLY A 36 3.29 -21.52 28.23
N ASN A 37 2.78 -22.18 29.28
CA ASN A 37 1.36 -22.22 29.57
C ASN A 37 0.84 -20.79 29.55
N LEU A 38 0.19 -20.40 28.44
CA LEU A 38 -0.23 -19.03 28.24
C LEU A 38 -1.21 -18.71 29.37
N PRO A 39 -1.17 -17.50 29.96
CA PRO A 39 -2.20 -17.08 30.89
C PRO A 39 -3.59 -17.42 30.32
N PRO A 40 -4.53 -17.97 31.11
CA PRO A 40 -5.81 -18.46 30.60
C PRO A 40 -6.56 -17.44 29.72
N ALA A 41 -6.41 -16.15 30.00
CA ALA A 41 -6.97 -15.06 29.20
C ALA A 41 -6.44 -15.02 27.74
N ILE A 42 -5.14 -15.29 27.55
CA ILE A 42 -4.52 -15.32 26.21
C ILE A 42 -4.83 -16.65 25.52
N ALA A 43 -4.81 -17.77 26.25
CA ALA A 43 -5.17 -19.09 25.72
C ALA A 43 -6.63 -19.15 25.23
N ALA A 44 -7.53 -18.34 25.83
CA ALA A 44 -8.93 -18.24 25.45
C ALA A 44 -9.19 -17.36 24.21
N LEU A 45 -8.19 -16.65 23.67
CA LEU A 45 -8.38 -15.82 22.48
C LEU A 45 -8.63 -16.68 21.25
N GLN A 46 -9.76 -16.44 20.57
CA GLN A 46 -10.14 -17.14 19.36
C GLN A 46 -9.83 -16.30 18.12
N SER A 47 -9.36 -16.95 17.05
CA SER A 47 -9.21 -16.30 15.75
C SER A 47 -10.54 -15.71 15.27
N GLN A 48 -10.51 -14.46 14.81
CA GLN A 48 -11.68 -13.76 14.25
C GLN A 48 -11.67 -13.75 12.72
N GLU A 49 -10.71 -14.42 12.07
CA GLU A 49 -10.52 -14.37 10.60
C GLU A 49 -11.79 -14.76 9.85
N ALA A 50 -12.48 -15.82 10.28
CA ALA A 50 -13.71 -16.30 9.64
C ALA A 50 -14.89 -15.32 9.72
N ARG A 51 -14.83 -14.31 10.60
CA ARG A 51 -15.90 -13.31 10.79
C ARG A 51 -15.72 -12.08 9.92
N MET A 52 -14.55 -11.90 9.30
CA MET A 52 -14.21 -10.70 8.55
C MET A 52 -14.31 -10.98 7.05
N ARG A 53 -14.89 -10.04 6.30
CA ARG A 53 -14.89 -10.04 4.83
C ARG A 53 -14.01 -8.89 4.33
N PRO A 54 -12.88 -9.17 3.65
CA PRO A 54 -12.05 -8.12 3.08
C PRO A 54 -12.80 -7.29 2.03
N ILE A 55 -12.52 -6.00 1.98
CA ILE A 55 -13.01 -5.11 0.91
C ILE A 55 -12.40 -5.57 -0.40
N THR A 56 -13.24 -5.87 -1.39
CA THR A 56 -12.78 -6.37 -2.68
C THR A 56 -12.37 -5.25 -3.62
N THR A 57 -11.55 -5.57 -4.62
CA THR A 57 -11.22 -4.66 -5.72
C THR A 57 -12.47 -4.15 -6.43
N GLU A 58 -13.48 -5.01 -6.60
CA GLU A 58 -14.72 -4.65 -7.28
C GLU A 58 -15.57 -3.67 -6.46
N GLU A 59 -15.65 -3.87 -5.15
CA GLU A 59 -16.30 -2.91 -4.25
C GLU A 59 -15.67 -1.52 -4.36
N ARG A 60 -14.34 -1.47 -4.46
CA ARG A 60 -13.61 -0.20 -4.62
C ARG A 60 -13.83 0.45 -5.98
N ARG A 61 -13.94 -0.33 -7.06
CA ARG A 61 -14.37 0.19 -8.37
C ARG A 61 -15.76 0.80 -8.29
N GLY A 62 -16.68 0.16 -7.57
CA GLY A 62 -18.01 0.71 -7.26
C GLY A 62 -17.93 2.06 -6.53
N ARG A 63 -17.03 2.19 -5.55
CA ARG A 63 -16.79 3.48 -4.85
C ARG A 63 -16.30 4.57 -5.79
N ILE A 64 -15.35 4.26 -6.69
CA ILE A 64 -14.84 5.19 -7.69
C ILE A 64 -15.96 5.60 -8.66
N ALA A 65 -16.79 4.66 -9.12
CA ALA A 65 -17.92 4.94 -9.99
C ALA A 65 -18.94 5.88 -9.31
N ARG A 66 -19.27 5.61 -8.04
CA ARG A 66 -20.14 6.49 -7.24
C ARG A 66 -19.55 7.88 -7.04
N ALA A 67 -18.25 7.98 -6.80
CA ALA A 67 -17.57 9.27 -6.69
C ALA A 67 -17.71 10.08 -7.98
N ARG A 68 -17.55 9.46 -9.16
CA ARG A 68 -17.73 10.12 -10.46
C ARG A 68 -19.15 10.60 -10.72
N GLU A 69 -20.14 9.81 -10.32
CA GLU A 69 -21.55 10.23 -10.38
C GLU A 69 -21.79 11.49 -9.54
N LEU A 70 -21.30 11.49 -8.30
CA LEU A 70 -21.38 12.66 -7.41
C LEU A 70 -20.64 13.87 -7.95
N MET A 71 -19.46 13.67 -8.53
CA MET A 71 -18.70 14.74 -9.20
C MET A 71 -19.51 15.40 -10.31
N GLY A 72 -20.25 14.62 -11.11
CA GLY A 72 -21.16 15.16 -12.14
C GLY A 72 -22.32 15.97 -11.56
N HIS A 73 -22.83 15.62 -10.37
CA HIS A 73 -23.87 16.41 -9.69
C HIS A 73 -23.35 17.68 -9.02
N LEU A 74 -22.07 17.69 -8.64
CA LEU A 74 -21.43 18.79 -7.91
C LEU A 74 -20.59 19.70 -8.80
N ASP A 75 -20.62 19.49 -10.12
CA ASP A 75 -19.83 20.23 -11.11
C ASP A 75 -18.32 20.19 -10.79
N MET A 76 -17.82 19.01 -10.40
CA MET A 76 -16.40 18.77 -10.13
C MET A 76 -15.77 17.93 -11.23
N ASP A 77 -14.66 18.38 -11.79
CA ASP A 77 -14.01 17.66 -12.89
C ASP A 77 -12.96 16.64 -12.43
N ALA A 78 -12.41 16.78 -11.23
CA ALA A 78 -11.44 15.84 -10.67
C ALA A 78 -11.51 15.73 -9.15
N LEU A 79 -11.17 14.55 -8.63
CA LEU A 79 -10.95 14.30 -7.21
C LEU A 79 -9.48 14.01 -6.96
N MET A 80 -8.85 14.77 -6.07
CA MET A 80 -7.48 14.55 -5.62
C MET A 80 -7.48 13.84 -4.26
N LEU A 81 -6.85 12.67 -4.20
CA LEU A 81 -6.73 11.84 -2.99
C LEU A 81 -5.28 11.82 -2.53
N MET A 82 -4.99 12.48 -1.42
CA MET A 82 -3.67 12.46 -0.78
C MET A 82 -3.59 11.37 0.31
N GLY A 83 -2.39 11.15 0.83
CA GLY A 83 -2.12 10.18 1.90
C GLY A 83 -3.14 10.27 3.05
N GLY A 84 -3.66 9.12 3.46
CA GLY A 84 -4.71 9.03 4.49
C GLY A 84 -5.79 8.01 4.19
N THR A 85 -6.88 8.08 4.95
CA THR A 85 -7.98 7.11 4.90
C THR A 85 -8.77 7.17 3.61
N SER A 86 -8.97 8.36 3.02
CA SER A 86 -9.69 8.51 1.75
C SER A 86 -8.96 7.85 0.59
N LEU A 87 -7.63 8.02 0.50
CA LEU A 87 -6.81 7.30 -0.49
C LEU A 87 -7.00 5.79 -0.32
N ARG A 88 -6.80 5.26 0.89
CA ARG A 88 -6.99 3.84 1.17
C ARG A 88 -8.43 3.38 0.90
N TYR A 89 -9.44 4.21 1.13
CA TYR A 89 -10.85 3.89 0.91
C TYR A 89 -11.18 3.67 -0.57
N PHE A 90 -10.62 4.48 -1.46
CA PHE A 90 -10.87 4.36 -2.91
C PHE A 90 -9.89 3.43 -3.62
N THR A 91 -8.61 3.41 -3.23
CA THR A 91 -7.54 2.78 -4.04
C THR A 91 -6.85 1.61 -3.36
N ASP A 92 -7.14 1.35 -2.08
CA ASP A 92 -6.39 0.42 -1.22
C ASP A 92 -4.91 0.81 -0.97
N ILE A 93 -4.45 1.93 -1.53
CA ILE A 93 -3.09 2.41 -1.32
C ILE A 93 -2.98 2.89 0.13
N SER A 94 -2.04 2.32 0.86
CA SER A 94 -1.65 2.73 2.21
C SER A 94 -0.40 3.58 2.12
N TRP A 95 -0.61 4.90 2.09
CA TRP A 95 0.44 5.90 2.16
C TRP A 95 0.22 6.81 3.35
N GLY A 96 1.28 7.01 4.14
CA GLY A 96 1.28 8.00 5.20
C GLY A 96 1.18 9.42 4.61
N GLY A 97 0.55 10.33 5.34
CA GLY A 97 0.66 11.77 5.05
C GLY A 97 2.07 12.27 5.38
N GLY A 98 2.52 13.30 4.67
CA GLY A 98 3.82 13.94 4.85
C GLY A 98 3.90 15.23 4.05
N GLU A 99 5.07 15.87 4.08
CA GLU A 99 5.38 17.08 3.31
C GLU A 99 5.53 16.79 1.82
N ARG A 100 6.01 15.60 1.47
CA ARG A 100 6.19 15.16 0.09
C ARG A 100 4.85 14.77 -0.52
N THR A 101 4.52 15.41 -1.64
CA THR A 101 3.26 15.17 -2.33
C THR A 101 3.21 13.76 -2.91
N PHE A 102 2.27 12.98 -2.39
CA PHE A 102 1.78 11.74 -2.96
C PHE A 102 0.27 11.87 -3.16
N ALA A 103 -0.19 11.73 -4.40
CA ALA A 103 -1.61 11.91 -4.72
C ALA A 103 -2.06 10.96 -5.83
N VAL A 104 -3.28 10.44 -5.70
CA VAL A 104 -4.03 9.85 -6.81
C VAL A 104 -5.09 10.84 -7.25
N LEU A 105 -5.13 11.11 -8.54
CA LEU A 105 -6.14 11.95 -9.17
C LEU A 105 -7.11 11.09 -9.95
N ILE A 106 -8.40 11.28 -9.66
CA ILE A 106 -9.51 10.59 -10.32
C ILE A 106 -10.32 11.66 -11.07
N PRO A 107 -10.13 11.79 -12.40
CA PRO A 107 -11.00 12.61 -13.22
C PRO A 107 -12.43 12.06 -13.27
N ARG A 108 -13.41 12.94 -13.50
CA ARG A 108 -14.82 12.59 -13.75
C ARG A 108 -14.93 11.58 -14.88
N GLU A 109 -14.20 11.82 -15.96
CA GLU A 109 -14.13 10.97 -17.16
C GLU A 109 -12.66 10.64 -17.49
N GLY A 110 -12.40 9.41 -17.97
CA GLY A 110 -11.05 8.97 -18.34
C GLY A 110 -10.32 8.14 -17.29
N THR A 111 -9.00 8.04 -17.40
CA THR A 111 -8.16 7.16 -16.56
C THR A 111 -7.52 7.94 -15.41
N PRO A 112 -7.61 7.46 -14.15
CA PRO A 112 -6.87 8.03 -13.02
C PRO A 112 -5.36 8.06 -13.25
N PHE A 113 -4.66 8.90 -12.49
CA PHE A 113 -3.21 8.94 -12.48
C PHE A 113 -2.68 9.20 -11.08
N LEU A 114 -1.40 8.91 -10.88
CA LEU A 114 -0.72 9.04 -9.60
C LEU A 114 0.48 9.98 -9.75
N VAL A 115 0.70 10.81 -8.74
CA VAL A 115 1.88 11.68 -8.62
C VAL A 115 2.61 11.30 -7.34
N CYS A 116 3.91 10.98 -7.42
CA CYS A 116 4.74 10.65 -6.26
C CYS A 116 6.19 11.10 -6.43
N PRO A 117 6.98 11.17 -5.34
CA PRO A 117 8.43 11.39 -5.46
C PRO A 117 9.08 10.31 -6.32
N ALA A 118 10.08 10.68 -7.13
CA ALA A 118 10.73 9.76 -8.06
C ALA A 118 11.33 8.52 -7.38
N PHE A 119 11.94 8.68 -6.21
CA PHE A 119 12.51 7.57 -5.45
C PHE A 119 11.46 6.62 -4.85
N GLU A 120 10.18 7.00 -4.82
CA GLU A 120 9.09 6.15 -4.32
C GLU A 120 8.32 5.43 -5.44
N ARG A 121 8.70 5.65 -6.71
CA ARG A 121 7.98 5.15 -7.88
C ARG A 121 7.69 3.66 -7.84
N ASP A 122 8.68 2.84 -7.50
CA ASP A 122 8.53 1.38 -7.52
C ASP A 122 7.58 0.90 -6.41
N ARG A 123 7.65 1.51 -5.23
CA ARG A 123 6.70 1.27 -4.14
C ARG A 123 5.28 1.67 -4.56
N ALA A 124 5.14 2.76 -5.31
CA ALA A 124 3.85 3.24 -5.79
C ALA A 124 3.26 2.27 -6.83
N MET A 125 4.09 1.80 -7.76
CA MET A 125 3.72 0.79 -8.77
C MET A 125 3.19 -0.49 -8.13
N GLU A 126 3.87 -1.00 -7.10
CA GLU A 126 3.46 -2.22 -6.41
C GLU A 126 2.06 -2.06 -5.78
N GLN A 127 1.80 -0.95 -5.10
CA GLN A 127 0.50 -0.70 -4.49
C GLN A 127 -0.62 -0.43 -5.51
N VAL A 128 -0.31 0.25 -6.62
CA VAL A 128 -1.27 0.44 -7.72
C VAL A 128 -1.66 -0.90 -8.34
N ALA A 129 -0.69 -1.79 -8.57
CA ALA A 129 -0.93 -3.10 -9.17
C ALA A 129 -1.81 -4.01 -8.30
N ALA A 130 -1.76 -3.85 -6.97
CA ALA A 130 -2.62 -4.58 -6.03
C ALA A 130 -4.04 -3.98 -5.91
N GLY A 131 -4.23 -2.75 -6.36
CA GLY A 131 -5.44 -1.97 -6.14
C GLY A 131 -6.53 -2.10 -7.22
N PRO A 132 -7.57 -1.24 -7.15
CA PRO A 132 -8.68 -1.19 -8.10
C PRO A 132 -8.41 -0.30 -9.32
N LEU A 133 -7.32 0.47 -9.29
CA LEU A 133 -6.87 1.29 -10.40
C LEU A 133 -6.46 0.37 -11.56
N LYS A 134 -6.57 0.87 -12.79
CA LYS A 134 -6.26 0.07 -13.98
C LYS A 134 -4.75 -0.18 -14.09
N ALA A 135 -4.36 -1.23 -14.79
CA ALA A 135 -2.95 -1.56 -15.04
C ALA A 135 -2.21 -0.46 -15.83
N ASP A 136 -2.92 0.34 -16.62
CA ASP A 136 -2.41 1.48 -17.38
C ASP A 136 -2.47 2.81 -16.61
N THR A 137 -2.68 2.77 -15.29
CA THR A 137 -2.63 3.99 -14.45
C THR A 137 -1.24 4.61 -14.56
N GLU A 138 -1.20 5.82 -15.11
CA GLU A 138 0.03 6.57 -15.26
C GLU A 138 0.58 6.99 -13.88
N ILE A 139 1.87 6.75 -13.67
CA ILE A 139 2.59 7.18 -12.48
C ILE A 139 3.58 8.26 -12.92
N MET A 140 3.24 9.49 -12.61
CA MET A 140 4.07 10.66 -12.86
C MET A 140 4.94 10.90 -11.63
N THR A 141 6.22 11.17 -11.86
CA THR A 141 7.19 11.35 -10.78
C THR A 141 7.83 12.73 -10.82
N TRP A 142 8.15 13.26 -9.64
CA TRP A 142 8.85 14.54 -9.47
C TRP A 142 10.16 14.35 -8.66
N GLN A 143 11.20 15.13 -8.96
CA GLN A 143 12.44 15.20 -8.18
C GLN A 143 12.31 16.19 -7.02
N GLU A 144 13.18 16.10 -6.00
CA GLU A 144 13.07 16.95 -4.79
C GLU A 144 13.13 18.47 -5.07
N ASP A 145 13.72 18.88 -6.20
CA ASP A 145 13.81 20.26 -6.68
C ASP A 145 12.71 20.66 -7.67
N ASP A 146 11.83 19.72 -8.04
CA ASP A 146 10.67 19.96 -8.90
C ASP A 146 9.42 20.37 -8.10
N SER A 147 8.47 21.01 -8.78
CA SER A 147 7.14 21.28 -8.21
C SER A 147 6.17 20.13 -8.51
N PRO A 148 5.72 19.34 -7.51
CA PRO A 148 4.71 18.31 -7.73
C PRO A 148 3.36 18.89 -8.18
N TYR A 149 3.06 20.12 -7.78
CA TYR A 149 1.81 20.81 -8.12
C TYR A 149 1.73 21.15 -9.61
N ARG A 150 2.87 21.51 -10.22
CA ARG A 150 2.94 21.74 -11.66
C ARG A 150 2.66 20.43 -12.41
N LEU A 151 3.24 19.33 -11.96
CA LEU A 151 3.05 18.00 -12.54
C LEU A 151 1.58 17.55 -12.44
N ILE A 152 0.93 17.81 -11.30
CA ILE A 152 -0.52 17.58 -11.12
C ILE A 152 -1.33 18.38 -12.14
N ALA A 153 -1.08 19.67 -12.26
CA ALA A 153 -1.81 20.55 -13.18
C ALA A 153 -1.62 20.13 -14.65
N ASP A 154 -0.40 19.74 -15.03
CA ASP A 154 -0.09 19.23 -16.36
C ASP A 154 -0.81 17.88 -16.62
N GLY A 155 -0.83 16.98 -15.63
CA GLY A 155 -1.54 15.70 -15.71
C GLY A 155 -3.07 15.83 -15.86
N LEU A 156 -3.67 16.83 -15.19
CA LEU A 156 -5.08 17.20 -15.35
C LEU A 156 -5.36 17.79 -16.73
N ARG A 157 -4.55 18.76 -17.19
CA ARG A 157 -4.69 19.37 -18.52
C ARG A 157 -4.56 18.33 -19.63
N GLY A 158 -3.62 17.38 -19.51
CA GLY A 158 -3.47 16.29 -20.47
C GLY A 158 -4.68 15.34 -20.56
N ARG A 159 -5.59 15.40 -19.58
CA ARG A 159 -6.84 14.63 -19.53
C ARG A 159 -8.09 15.48 -19.83
N GLY A 160 -7.90 16.70 -20.34
CA GLY A 160 -8.99 17.61 -20.68
C GLY A 160 -9.58 18.37 -19.49
N VAL A 161 -9.00 18.25 -18.30
CA VAL A 161 -9.41 19.00 -17.11
C VAL A 161 -8.57 20.29 -17.04
N ALA A 162 -9.07 21.34 -17.71
CA ALA A 162 -8.42 22.66 -17.75
C ALA A 162 -9.04 23.65 -16.76
N THR A 163 -10.29 23.41 -16.40
CA THR A 163 -11.10 24.12 -15.40
C THR A 163 -11.77 23.07 -14.53
N GLY A 164 -12.36 23.48 -13.42
CA GLY A 164 -13.11 22.59 -12.53
C GLY A 164 -13.43 23.23 -11.20
#